data_AF-A0A662IDG0-F1
#
_entry.id   AF-A0A662IDG0-F1
#
_cell.length_a   1.000
_cell.length_b   1.000
_cell.length_c   1.000
_cell.angle_alpha   90.00
_cell.angle_beta   90.00
_cell.angle_gamma   90.00
#
_symmetry.space_group_name_H-M   'P 1'
#
loop_
_entity.id
_entity.type
_entity.pdbx_description
1 polymer ?
#
loop_
_entity_poly.entity_id
_entity_poly.type
_entity_poly.pdbx_seq_one_letter_code
_entity_poly.pdbx_strand_id
1 'polypeptide(L)' 'MADDPEAAVKRIKTWCRRFLGYNTHALRYAFIGYMARRGVAAQLVARITGHVKLDYILHYTQRVRAEEILGKINLS' A
#
# COMPACT_ATOMS: atom_id res chain seq x y z
N MET A 1 22.46 -23.01 -11.31
CA MET A 1 22.67 -21.68 -10.70
C MET A 1 21.31 -21.22 -10.20
N ALA A 2 21.03 -21.38 -8.90
CA ALA A 2 19.77 -20.91 -8.34
C ALA A 2 19.67 -19.40 -8.60
N ASP A 3 18.53 -18.92 -9.10
CA ASP A 3 18.27 -17.50 -9.28
C ASP A 3 18.57 -16.78 -7.95
N ASP A 4 19.53 -15.87 -7.96
CA ASP A 4 19.84 -15.04 -6.80
C ASP A 4 18.59 -14.19 -6.45
N PRO A 5 18.01 -14.36 -5.25
CA PRO A 5 16.81 -13.65 -4.85
C PRO A 5 17.01 -12.12 -4.85
N GLU A 6 18.22 -11.62 -4.60
CA GLU A 6 18.50 -10.18 -4.68
C GLU A 6 18.41 -9.66 -6.11
N ALA A 7 19.00 -10.39 -7.07
CA ALA A 7 18.88 -10.08 -8.49
C ALA A 7 17.41 -10.06 -8.95
N ALA A 8 16.58 -11.00 -8.48
CA ALA A 8 15.15 -11.02 -8.80
C ALA A 8 14.41 -9.77 -8.29
N VAL A 9 14.66 -9.36 -7.04
CA VAL A 9 14.06 -8.13 -6.46
C VAL A 9 14.46 -6.89 -7.26
N LYS A 10 15.72 -6.80 -7.70
CA LYS A 10 16.21 -5.68 -8.51
C LYS A 10 15.56 -5.64 -9.90
N ARG A 11 15.38 -6.80 -10.54
CA ARG A 11 14.64 -6.92 -11.81
C ARG A 11 13.20 -6.42 -11.67
N ILE A 12 12.49 -6.85 -10.62
CA ILE A 12 11.11 -6.43 -10.35
C ILE A 12 11.02 -4.91 -10.13
N LYS A 13 11.88 -4.34 -9.28
CA LYS A 13 11.92 -2.88 -9.04
C LYS A 13 12.12 -2.10 -10.33
N THR A 14 13.07 -2.55 -11.17
CA THR A 14 13.40 -1.90 -12.44
C THR A 14 12.24 -2.01 -13.42
N TRP A 15 11.62 -3.19 -13.52
CA TRP A 15 10.48 -3.43 -14.39
C TRP A 15 9.27 -2.57 -14.00
N CYS A 16 8.88 -2.55 -12.72
CA CYS A 16 7.78 -1.69 -12.24
C CYS A 16 8.04 -0.21 -12.58
N ARG A 17 9.25 0.28 -12.35
CA ARG A 17 9.61 1.66 -12.65
C ARG A 17 9.53 1.98 -14.14
N ARG A 18 10.01 1.07 -15.01
CA ARG A 18 10.07 1.27 -16.47
C ARG A 18 8.72 1.14 -17.16
N PHE A 19 7.94 0.12 -16.80
CA PHE A 19 6.71 -0.22 -17.51
C PHE A 19 5.45 0.36 -16.87
N LEU A 20 5.44 0.50 -15.54
CA LEU A 20 4.29 1.01 -14.82
C LEU A 20 4.48 2.48 -14.40
N GLY A 21 5.72 2.97 -14.31
CA GLY A 21 6.04 4.34 -13.86
C GLY A 21 6.11 4.49 -12.34
N TYR A 22 5.64 3.52 -11.57
CA TYR A 22 5.65 3.52 -10.10
C TYR A 22 6.61 2.47 -9.50
N ASN A 23 7.07 2.73 -8.27
CA ASN A 23 7.94 1.83 -7.53
C ASN A 23 7.13 0.77 -6.75
N THR A 24 7.81 -0.26 -6.24
CA THR A 24 7.17 -1.36 -5.51
C THR A 24 6.57 -0.95 -4.16
N HIS A 25 7.05 0.13 -3.55
CA HIS A 25 6.45 0.70 -2.34
C HIS A 25 5.11 1.38 -2.64
N ALA A 26 4.98 2.07 -3.77
CA ALA A 26 3.74 2.69 -4.20
C ALA A 26 2.64 1.65 -4.41
N LEU A 27 2.98 0.48 -4.98
CA LEU A 27 2.06 -0.65 -5.10
C LEU A 27 1.56 -1.14 -3.73
N ARG A 28 2.47 -1.26 -2.75
CA ARG A 28 2.11 -1.62 -1.37
C ARG A 28 1.12 -0.62 -0.77
N TYR A 29 1.35 0.67 -0.93
CA TYR A 29 0.45 1.70 -0.39
C TYR A 29 -0.89 1.81 -1.15
N ALA A 30 -0.88 1.57 -2.46
CA ALA A 30 -2.11 1.47 -3.25
C ALA A 30 -2.98 0.32 -2.74
N PHE A 31 -2.37 -0.83 -2.44
CA PHE A 31 -3.06 -1.98 -1.85
C PHE A 31 -3.60 -1.68 -0.45
N ILE A 32 -2.80 -1.04 0.43
CA ILE A 32 -3.25 -0.62 1.77
C ILE A 32 -4.46 0.31 1.66
N GLY A 33 -4.39 1.32 0.79
CA GLY A 33 -5.49 2.27 0.57
C GLY A 33 -6.73 1.60 0.01
N TYR A 34 -6.58 0.63 -0.91
CA TYR A 34 -7.69 -0.16 -1.44
C TYR A 34 -8.40 -0.95 -0.33
N MET A 35 -7.65 -1.64 0.54
CA MET A 35 -8.21 -2.37 1.68
C MET A 35 -8.89 -1.44 2.69
N ALA A 36 -8.31 -0.26 2.92
CA ALA A 36 -8.88 0.75 3.81
C ALA A 36 -10.25 1.24 3.32
N ARG A 37 -10.38 1.56 2.02
CA ARG A 37 -11.67 1.96 1.41
C ARG A 37 -12.74 0.87 1.50
N ARG A 38 -12.33 -0.40 1.54
CA ARG A 38 -13.23 -1.55 1.74
C ARG A 38 -13.60 -1.78 3.22
N GLY A 39 -13.10 -0.96 4.14
CA GLY A 39 -13.39 -1.09 5.57
C GLY A 39 -12.64 -2.22 6.26
N VAL A 40 -11.56 -2.75 5.66
CA VAL A 40 -10.76 -3.80 6.30
C VAL A 40 -9.99 -3.21 7.47
N ALA A 41 -10.03 -3.89 8.61
CA ALA A 41 -9.38 -3.42 9.82
C ALA A 41 -7.85 -3.33 9.68
N ALA A 42 -7.25 -2.24 10.17
CA ALA A 42 -5.83 -1.91 9.98
C ALA A 42 -4.88 -3.03 10.44
N GLN A 43 -5.22 -3.72 11.54
CA GLN A 43 -4.44 -4.83 12.08
C GLN A 43 -4.36 -6.02 11.10
N LEU A 44 -5.42 -6.29 10.35
CA LEU A 44 -5.44 -7.36 9.34
C LEU A 44 -4.60 -6.95 8.13
N VAL A 45 -4.73 -5.69 7.69
CA VAL A 45 -3.91 -5.14 6.62
C VAL A 45 -2.42 -5.18 6.98
N ALA A 46 -2.05 -4.85 8.21
CA ALA A 46 -0.68 -4.94 8.71
C ALA A 46 -0.15 -6.38 8.66
N ARG A 47 -0.95 -7.36 9.08
CA ARG A 47 -0.56 -8.78 9.05
C ARG A 47 -0.36 -9.30 7.63
N ILE A 48 -1.24 -8.96 6.69
CA ILE A 48 -1.14 -9.34 5.28
C ILE A 48 0.12 -8.74 4.64
N THR A 49 0.42 -7.48 4.97
CA THR A 49 1.53 -6.73 4.35
C THR A 49 2.87 -6.90 5.06
N GLY A 50 2.92 -7.68 6.15
CA GLY A 50 4.14 -7.97 6.90
C GLY A 50 4.68 -6.78 7.71
N HIS A 51 3.83 -5.81 8.07
CA HIS A 51 4.26 -4.69 8.91
C HIS A 51 4.37 -5.12 10.37
N VAL A 52 5.51 -4.79 10.99
CA VAL A 52 5.76 -5.04 12.42
C VAL A 52 5.07 -3.99 13.28
N LYS A 53 5.03 -2.74 12.82
CA LYS A 53 4.40 -1.61 13.54
C LYS A 53 3.10 -1.20 12.87
N LEU A 54 2.05 -1.06 13.67
CA LEU A 54 0.72 -0.71 13.20
C LEU A 54 0.60 0.78 12.83
N ASP A 55 1.40 1.64 13.45
CA ASP A 55 1.33 3.10 13.32
C ASP A 55 1.37 3.57 11.86
N TYR A 56 2.22 2.95 11.04
CA TYR A 56 2.30 3.26 9.62
C TYR A 56 0.99 2.93 8.90
N ILE A 57 0.40 1.77 9.15
CA ILE A 57 -0.87 1.39 8.52
C ILE A 57 -1.99 2.31 8.99
N LEU A 58 -2.05 2.62 10.29
CA LEU A 58 -3.03 3.54 10.87
C LEU A 58 -2.99 4.90 10.18
N HIS A 59 -1.80 5.49 10.03
CA HIS A 59 -1.67 6.78 9.34
C HIS A 59 -2.29 6.75 7.93
N TYR A 60 -2.01 5.70 7.15
CA TYR A 60 -2.56 5.58 5.80
C TYR A 60 -4.07 5.32 5.78
N THR A 61 -4.58 4.45 6.65
CA THR A 61 -6.01 4.14 6.68
C THR A 61 -6.82 5.33 7.20
N GLN A 62 -6.32 6.04 8.22
CA GLN A 62 -6.91 7.26 8.75
C GLN A 62 -6.98 8.37 7.70
N ARG A 63 -5.89 8.62 6.96
CA ARG A 63 -5.87 9.62 5.88
C ARG A 63 -6.92 9.32 4.81
N VAL A 64 -6.95 8.07 4.32
CA VAL A 64 -7.94 7.65 3.31
C VAL A 64 -9.35 7.83 3.82
N ARG A 65 -9.62 7.46 5.07
CA ARG A 65 -10.95 7.61 5.66
C ARG A 65 -11.35 9.07 5.86
N ALA A 66 -10.41 9.92 6.26
CA ALA A 66 -10.64 11.35 6.42
C ALA A 66 -10.97 12.01 5.07
N GLU A 67 -10.24 11.67 4.01
CA GLU A 67 -10.50 12.16 2.64
C GLU A 67 -11.90 11.74 2.15
N GLU A 68 -12.32 10.49 2.40
CA GLU A 68 -13.67 10.03 2.08
C GLU A 68 -14.76 10.80 2.83
N ILE A 69 -14.55 11.06 4.13
CA ILE A 69 -15.51 11.81 4.96
C ILE A 69 -15.60 13.26 4.48
N LEU A 70 -14.46 13.91 4.23
CA LEU A 70 -14.40 15.28 3.74
C LEU A 70 -15.08 15.41 2.37
N GLY A 71 -14.86 14.44 1.47
CA GLY A 71 -15.53 14.41 0.17
C GLY A 71 -17.06 14.34 0.29
N LYS A 72 -17.58 13.62 1.30
CA LYS A 72 -19.03 13.56 1.55
C LYS A 72 -19.58 14.88 2.11
N ILE A 73 -18.82 15.55 2.97
CA ILE A 73 -19.21 16.85 3.54
C ILE A 73 -19.23 17.94 2.47
N ASN A 74 -18.25 17.96 1.57
CA ASN A 74 -18.16 18.99 0.52
C ASN A 74 -19.18 18.81 -0.62
N LEU A 75 -19.85 17.66 -0.69
CA LEU A 75 -20.88 17.34 -1.68
C LEU A 75 -22.30 17.48 -1.12
N SER A 76 -22.45 17.83 0.17
CA SER A 76 -23.74 18.10 0.84
C SER A 76 -23.98 19.59 0.98
#